data_AF-A0A7K2XKI9-F1
#
_entry.id   AF-A0A7K2XKI9-F1
#
_cell.length_a   1.000
_cell.length_b   1.000
_cell.length_c   1.000
_cell.angle_alpha   90.00
_cell.angle_beta   90.00
_cell.angle_gamma   90.00
#
_symmetry.space_group_name_H-M   'P 1'
#
loop_
_entity.id
_entity.type
_entity.pdbx_description
1 polymer ?
#
loop_
_entity_poly.entity_id
_entity_poly.type
_entity_poly.pdbx_seq_one_letter_code
_entity_poly.pdbx_strand_id
1 'polypeptide(L)'
;RNDRVSAALLTGLLTRAADPARPALRPLLTGLPVGGFTGTLADRFDTAPTGAGLVRAKTGTLTGVNTLAGTVVTPDGRLLAFAFLAGRTPSPHQAQPALDRLSAALAGQDPS
;
A
#
# COMPACT_ATOMS: atom_id res chain seq x y z
N ARG A 1 -16.21 18.65 -3.71
CA ARG A 1 -16.28 17.48 -2.81
C ARG A 1 -14.91 17.34 -2.14
N ASN A 2 -14.82 17.35 -0.80
CA ASN A 2 -13.57 17.39 -0.01
C ASN A 2 -13.30 16.03 0.65
N ASP A 3 -12.98 15.02 -0.14
CA ASP A 3 -12.48 13.75 0.40
C ASP A 3 -11.02 13.95 0.80
N ARG A 4 -10.78 14.47 2.01
CA ARG A 4 -9.44 14.63 2.59
C ARG A 4 -9.20 13.51 3.58
N VAL A 5 -8.69 12.39 3.10
CA VAL A 5 -8.16 11.33 3.96
C VAL A 5 -6.66 11.52 4.10
N SER A 6 -6.15 11.68 5.33
CA SER A 6 -4.71 11.83 5.57
C SER A 6 -4.01 10.48 5.63
N ALA A 7 -2.71 10.45 5.30
CA ALA A 7 -1.86 9.26 5.43
C ALA A 7 -1.98 8.63 6.82
N ALA A 8 -1.90 9.48 7.85
CA ALA A 8 -1.97 9.07 9.25
C ALA A 8 -3.29 8.38 9.61
N LEU A 9 -4.43 8.84 9.07
CA LEU A 9 -5.73 8.20 9.31
C LEU A 9 -5.79 6.80 8.68
N LEU A 10 -5.30 6.64 7.46
CA LEU A 10 -5.26 5.34 6.78
C LEU A 10 -4.32 4.37 7.48
N THR A 11 -3.11 4.81 7.80
CA THR A 11 -2.14 3.97 8.55
C THR A 11 -2.70 3.61 9.93
N GLY A 12 -3.32 4.55 10.65
CA GLY A 12 -3.93 4.28 11.94
C GLY A 12 -5.07 3.26 11.87
N LEU A 13 -5.91 3.30 10.83
CA LEU A 13 -6.95 2.31 10.60
C LEU A 13 -6.35 0.92 10.33
N LEU A 14 -5.33 0.85 9.48
CA LEU A 14 -4.64 -0.41 9.15
C LEU A 14 -3.96 -1.01 10.38
N THR A 15 -3.29 -0.20 11.20
CA THR A 15 -2.69 -0.64 12.47
C THR A 15 -3.74 -1.17 13.42
N ARG A 16 -4.90 -0.49 13.56
CA ARG A 16 -6.02 -0.98 14.38
C ARG A 16 -6.59 -2.29 13.86
N ALA A 17 -6.63 -2.48 12.54
CA ALA A 17 -7.12 -3.71 11.92
C ALA A 17 -6.14 -4.89 12.06
N ALA A 18 -4.85 -4.60 12.21
CA ALA A 18 -3.80 -5.59 12.45
C ALA A 18 -3.70 -6.06 13.90
N ASP A 19 -4.37 -5.37 14.84
CA ASP A 19 -4.33 -5.70 16.26
C ASP A 19 -5.01 -7.06 16.54
N PRO A 20 -4.29 -8.04 17.12
CA PRO A 20 -4.86 -9.33 17.50
C PRO A 20 -6.07 -9.21 18.43
N ALA A 21 -6.14 -8.16 19.25
CA ALA A 21 -7.27 -7.89 20.15
C ALA A 21 -8.53 -7.38 19.42
N ARG A 22 -8.47 -7.16 18.09
CA ARG A 22 -9.59 -6.68 17.26
C ARG A 22 -9.89 -7.64 16.10
N PRO A 23 -10.28 -8.90 16.37
CA PRO A 23 -10.50 -9.91 15.33
C PRO A 23 -11.58 -9.52 14.31
N ALA A 24 -12.58 -8.72 14.71
CA ALA A 24 -13.63 -8.21 13.83
C ALA A 24 -13.11 -7.31 12.69
N LEU A 25 -11.91 -6.73 12.82
CA LEU A 25 -11.30 -5.87 11.81
C LEU A 25 -10.36 -6.62 10.85
N ARG A 26 -10.03 -7.89 11.12
CA ARG A 26 -9.16 -8.71 10.26
C ARG A 26 -9.64 -8.81 8.80
N PRO A 27 -10.96 -8.87 8.49
CA PRO A 27 -11.42 -8.87 7.10
C PRO A 27 -10.95 -7.66 6.28
N LEU A 28 -10.71 -6.51 6.93
CA LEU A 28 -10.20 -5.31 6.26
C LEU A 28 -8.77 -5.48 5.73
N LEU A 29 -7.98 -6.36 6.35
CA LEU A 29 -6.62 -6.67 5.92
C LEU A 29 -6.59 -7.82 4.91
N THR A 30 -7.41 -8.85 5.10
CA THR A 30 -7.45 -10.01 4.20
C THR A 30 -8.14 -9.69 2.88
N GLY A 31 -8.98 -8.64 2.83
CA GLY A 31 -9.59 -8.13 1.61
C GLY A 31 -8.70 -7.18 0.80
N LEU A 32 -7.48 -6.87 1.26
CA LEU A 32 -6.58 -5.99 0.51
C LEU A 32 -6.04 -6.70 -0.75
N PRO A 33 -6.05 -6.02 -1.91
CA PRO A 33 -5.35 -6.49 -3.10
C PRO A 33 -3.89 -6.84 -2.82
N VAL A 34 -3.38 -7.89 -3.46
CA VAL A 34 -2.01 -8.40 -3.30
C VAL A 34 -1.18 -7.96 -4.52
N GLY A 35 0.00 -7.39 -4.25
CA GLY A 35 0.97 -6.93 -5.25
C GLY A 35 1.32 -8.01 -6.26
N GLY A 36 1.04 -7.79 -7.54
CA GLY A 36 1.34 -8.74 -8.64
C GLY A 36 0.33 -9.88 -8.81
N PHE A 37 -0.77 -9.92 -8.04
CA PHE A 37 -1.69 -11.06 -8.06
C PHE A 37 -3.17 -10.70 -8.13
N THR A 38 -3.65 -9.66 -7.43
CA THR A 38 -5.09 -9.41 -7.33
C THR A 38 -5.48 -7.94 -7.40
N GLY A 39 -6.73 -7.69 -7.81
CA GLY A 39 -7.34 -6.37 -7.84
C GLY A 39 -6.53 -5.35 -8.64
N THR A 40 -6.50 -4.10 -8.18
CA THR A 40 -5.76 -3.01 -8.83
C THR A 40 -4.23 -3.15 -8.75
N LEU A 41 -3.74 -4.21 -8.11
CA LEU A 41 -2.32 -4.51 -8.00
C LEU A 41 -1.87 -5.68 -8.87
N ALA A 42 -2.78 -6.31 -9.63
CA ALA A 42 -2.49 -7.51 -10.43
C ALA A 42 -1.35 -7.27 -11.43
N ASP A 43 -1.41 -6.17 -12.19
CA ASP A 43 -0.40 -5.83 -13.22
C ASP A 43 0.67 -4.86 -12.68
N ARG A 44 1.06 -5.01 -11.40
CA ARG A 44 1.97 -4.09 -10.71
C ARG A 44 3.18 -4.83 -10.14
N PHE A 45 4.21 -4.08 -9.76
CA PHE A 45 5.51 -4.60 -9.29
C PHE A 45 6.44 -5.22 -10.37
N ASP A 46 6.17 -5.04 -11.67
CA ASP A 46 7.09 -5.47 -12.75
C ASP A 46 8.52 -4.91 -12.60
N THR A 47 8.63 -3.66 -12.13
CA THR A 47 9.90 -2.96 -11.90
C THR A 47 10.34 -2.99 -10.43
N ALA A 48 9.59 -3.68 -9.56
CA ALA A 48 9.83 -3.77 -8.13
C ALA A 48 9.44 -5.15 -7.59
N PRO A 49 10.00 -6.26 -8.13
CA PRO A 49 9.50 -7.61 -7.90
C PRO A 49 9.59 -8.07 -6.44
N THR A 50 10.46 -7.46 -5.64
CA THR A 50 10.58 -7.73 -4.19
C THR A 50 9.32 -7.38 -3.40
N GLY A 51 8.45 -6.50 -3.93
CA GLY A 51 7.17 -6.19 -3.30
C GLY A 51 6.03 -7.15 -3.69
N ALA A 52 6.20 -7.94 -4.75
CA ALA A 52 5.16 -8.85 -5.24
C ALA A 52 4.85 -9.95 -4.21
N GLY A 53 3.57 -10.22 -3.97
CA GLY A 53 3.09 -11.21 -2.98
C GLY A 53 3.21 -10.77 -1.51
N LEU A 54 4.13 -9.85 -1.20
CA LEU A 54 4.40 -9.34 0.15
C LEU A 54 3.61 -8.07 0.48
N VAL A 55 3.39 -7.21 -0.51
CA VAL A 55 2.60 -5.99 -0.36
C VAL A 55 1.12 -6.30 -0.53
N ARG A 56 0.32 -5.92 0.47
CA ARG A 56 -1.15 -5.94 0.41
C ARG A 56 -1.68 -4.53 0.62
N ALA A 57 -2.29 -3.93 -0.40
CA ALA A 57 -2.64 -2.51 -0.33
C ALA A 57 -3.85 -2.14 -1.16
N LYS A 58 -4.53 -1.08 -0.73
CA LYS A 58 -5.58 -0.42 -1.49
C LYS A 58 -5.01 0.81 -2.22
N THR A 59 -5.38 0.92 -3.48
CA THR A 59 -5.13 2.10 -4.32
C THR A 59 -6.26 3.12 -4.17
N GLY A 60 -5.91 4.39 -4.26
CA GLY A 60 -6.87 5.51 -4.31
C GLY A 60 -6.35 6.64 -5.18
N THR A 61 -7.27 7.37 -5.82
CA THR A 61 -6.97 8.57 -6.60
C THR A 61 -7.92 9.67 -6.18
N LEU A 62 -7.36 10.79 -5.71
CA LEU A 62 -8.05 12.04 -5.45
C LEU A 62 -7.49 13.10 -6.41
N THR A 63 -8.20 14.21 -6.62
CA THR A 63 -7.84 15.24 -7.60
C THR A 63 -6.34 15.61 -7.53
N GLY A 64 -5.55 15.09 -8.48
CA GLY A 64 -4.10 15.31 -8.56
C GLY A 64 -3.23 14.57 -7.53
N VAL A 65 -3.78 13.63 -6.76
CA VAL A 65 -3.05 12.84 -5.74
C VAL A 65 -3.34 11.35 -5.90
N ASN A 66 -2.30 10.55 -6.09
CA ASN A 66 -2.37 9.09 -6.04
C ASN A 66 -1.95 8.58 -4.67
N THR A 67 -2.64 7.57 -4.17
CA THR A 67 -2.40 7.01 -2.84
C THR A 67 -2.28 5.50 -2.89
N LEU A 68 -1.35 4.96 -2.11
CA LEU A 68 -1.21 3.53 -1.85
C LEU A 68 -1.09 3.31 -0.35
N ALA A 69 -2.05 2.64 0.25
CA ALA A 69 -2.05 2.36 1.69
C ALA A 69 -2.29 0.88 1.95
N GLY A 70 -1.49 0.29 2.83
CA GLY A 70 -1.53 -1.14 3.03
C GLY A 70 -0.56 -1.64 4.07
N THR A 71 -0.30 -2.94 4.00
CA THR A 71 0.64 -3.64 4.85
C THR A 71 1.67 -4.39 4.03
N VAL A 72 2.83 -4.61 4.62
CA VAL A 72 3.92 -5.37 4.03
C VAL A 72 4.60 -6.18 5.12
N VAL A 73 5.03 -7.39 4.78
CA VAL A 73 5.85 -8.23 5.66
C VAL A 73 7.31 -7.99 5.31
N THR A 74 8.10 -7.56 6.28
CA THR A 74 9.55 -7.35 6.15
C THR A 74 10.29 -8.70 6.13
N PRO A 75 11.57 -8.74 5.70
CA PRO A 75 12.35 -9.98 5.68
C PRO A 75 12.50 -10.66 7.04
N ASP A 76 12.51 -9.88 8.13
CA ASP A 76 12.54 -10.36 9.51
C ASP A 76 11.14 -10.77 10.04
N GLY A 77 10.12 -10.81 9.18
CA GLY A 77 8.79 -11.31 9.49
C GLY A 77 7.88 -10.31 10.21
N ARG A 78 8.26 -9.03 10.30
CA ARG A 78 7.44 -7.99 10.94
C ARG A 78 6.41 -7.45 9.97
N LEU A 79 5.17 -7.32 10.43
CA LEU A 79 4.11 -6.66 9.68
C LEU A 79 4.22 -5.14 9.88
N LEU A 80 4.43 -4.40 8.80
CA LEU A 80 4.41 -2.93 8.79
C LEU A 80 3.14 -2.43 8.10
N ALA A 81 2.55 -1.37 8.63
CA ALA A 81 1.50 -0.60 7.96
C ALA A 81 2.10 0.66 7.34
N PHE A 82 1.67 1.02 6.13
CA PHE A 82 2.15 2.18 5.41
C PHE A 82 1.02 2.93 4.69
N ALA A 83 1.25 4.20 4.40
CA ALA A 83 0.43 5.00 3.50
C ALA A 83 1.32 6.00 2.75
N PHE A 84 1.36 5.88 1.43
CA PHE A 84 2.10 6.78 0.54
C PHE A 84 1.14 7.62 -0.29
N LEU A 85 1.48 8.90 -0.44
CA LEU A 85 0.73 9.86 -1.23
C LEU A 85 1.69 10.54 -2.21
N ALA A 86 1.36 10.48 -3.50
CA ALA A 86 2.07 11.17 -4.57
C ALA A 86 1.15 12.25 -5.14
N GLY A 87 1.46 13.52 -4.86
CA GLY A 87 0.70 14.67 -5.34
C GLY A 87 1.25 15.28 -6.65
N ARG A 88 0.44 16.13 -7.29
CA ARG A 88 0.75 16.81 -8.57
C ARG A 88 1.03 15.85 -9.72
N THR A 89 0.40 14.69 -9.70
CA THR A 89 0.59 13.66 -10.71
C THR A 89 -0.50 13.78 -11.77
N PRO A 90 -0.17 14.11 -13.04
CA PRO A 90 -1.15 14.28 -14.11
C PRO A 90 -1.83 12.96 -14.50
N SER A 91 -1.23 11.81 -14.18
CA SER A 91 -1.87 10.50 -14.34
C SER A 91 -1.44 9.51 -13.24
N PRO A 92 -2.32 8.56 -12.85
CA PRO A 92 -1.98 7.46 -11.95
C PRO A 92 -0.78 6.65 -12.43
N HIS A 93 -0.69 6.35 -13.73
CA HIS A 93 0.37 5.54 -14.33
C HIS A 93 1.78 6.08 -14.12
N GLN A 94 1.96 7.40 -13.93
CA GLN A 94 3.27 7.99 -13.64
C GLN A 94 3.65 7.90 -12.15
N ALA A 95 2.66 7.96 -11.26
CA ALA A 95 2.87 7.90 -9.80
C ALA A 95 3.08 6.47 -9.31
N GLN A 96 2.36 5.55 -9.95
CA GLN A 96 2.24 4.14 -9.66
C GLN A 96 3.59 3.41 -9.50
N PRO A 97 4.55 3.51 -10.44
CA PRO A 97 5.87 2.86 -10.29
C PRO A 97 6.67 3.35 -9.09
N ALA A 98 6.59 4.65 -8.77
CA ALA A 98 7.28 5.20 -7.61
C ALA A 98 6.67 4.70 -6.29
N LEU A 99 5.34 4.62 -6.21
CA LEU A 99 4.64 4.07 -5.05
C LEU A 99 4.98 2.58 -4.83
N ASP A 100 5.07 1.81 -5.91
CA ASP A 100 5.45 0.40 -5.83
C ASP A 100 6.87 0.25 -5.28
N ARG A 101 7.84 0.98 -5.84
CA ARG A 101 9.23 0.95 -5.36
C ARG A 101 9.35 1.31 -3.88
N LEU A 102 8.64 2.34 -3.41
CA LEU A 102 8.61 2.70 -1.99
C LEU A 102 8.04 1.56 -1.12
N SER A 103 6.96 0.91 -1.56
CA SER A 103 6.39 -0.21 -0.81
C SER A 103 7.24 -1.49 -0.86
N ALA A 104 7.89 -1.75 -1.99
CA ALA A 104 8.83 -2.86 -2.15
C ALA A 104 10.10 -2.66 -1.32
N ALA A 105 10.52 -1.41 -1.11
CA ALA A 105 11.65 -1.11 -0.25
C ALA A 105 11.44 -1.55 1.20
N LEU A 106 10.20 -1.39 1.69
CA LEU A 106 9.81 -1.90 3.01
C LEU A 106 9.85 -3.44 3.08
N ALA A 107 9.72 -4.14 1.95
CA ALA A 107 9.80 -5.60 1.87
C ALA A 107 11.24 -6.14 1.85
N GLY A 108 12.27 -5.28 1.81
CA GLY A 108 13.66 -5.71 2.03
C GLY A 108 14.69 -5.36 0.95
N GLN A 109 14.57 -4.25 0.23
CA GLN A 109 15.65 -3.72 -0.62
C GLN A 109 15.55 -2.18 -0.76
N ASP A 110 16.58 -1.44 -0.33
CA ASP A 110 16.73 -0.02 -0.69
C ASP A 110 16.71 0.15 -2.22
N PRO A 111 15.92 1.09 -2.78
CA PRO A 111 16.01 1.42 -4.19
C PRO A 111 17.29 2.24 -4.40
N SER A 112 18.38 1.56 -4.77
CA SER A 112 19.59 2.21 -5.30
C SER A 112 19.35 2.75 -6.71
#